data_AF-A0AAP0N456-F1
#
_entry.id   AF-A0AAP0N456-F1
#
_cell.length_a   1.000
_cell.length_b   1.000
_cell.length_c   1.000
_cell.angle_alpha   90.00
_cell.angle_beta   90.00
_cell.angle_gamma   90.00
#
_symmetry.space_group_name_H-M   'P 1'
#
loop_
_entity.id
_entity.type
_entity.pdbx_description
1 polymer ?
#
loop_
_entity_poly.entity_id
_entity_poly.type
_entity_poly.pdbx_seq_one_letter_code
_entity_poly.pdbx_strand_id
1 'polypeptide(L)'
;MDEGLQTMNANVLSYYVAPIVKDITSNTFSQKTGVFKRVKSILSDGFNLCGRRYSFLAFSSNQLRDHSAWFFSKVGETSVLDIKNWMGEFTAKNIAKYAARMGLCFSSTHATVEIPPTEVDHELPDIKRNGYVFSDGIGKITPDLAMEVAQILKLDGSPPPSAYQIRYAGYKGVVACWPAKDDGIRMSLRGSMKKFKSCHTSLEICSWTRFQPGFLNRQIITLLSTLNVSDEIFWTVQASMASKLNLMLVASDVAFEVLTASCAEQGNTAAIMLSADELGELKEGQCFIQVSESSLENCFSKHGSRFAETKKLQVINGFVVIAKNPCLHPGDVRILEAVDRPELHHLCDCLVFPQKGDRPHTNEASESDLDGDLYFVTWDENLIPPSKKSCPPMEYTPAEAKPLTCHVNHQNLGQICSAHVVLSEYGAFDENCILLAKLAATAVDSPKTGKIVTMPSHLKPKIYPDFMEKEEYQTYKSNKILGRLYRQIKDAYDENISVSSEIDINPVDIHCDTDLEVPESVDFTADARNQKCSYDGQLNGLLGQYNVNRKEFRHIWSMPKYNSRK
;
A
#
# COMPACT_ATOMS: atom_id res chain seq x y z
N MET A 1 31.05 -31.68 -4.98
CA MET A 1 31.91 -30.98 -4.01
C MET A 1 31.32 -29.60 -3.84
N ASP A 2 30.98 -29.28 -2.59
CA ASP A 2 30.22 -28.11 -2.15
C ASP A 2 30.91 -26.79 -2.48
N GLU A 3 30.30 -25.99 -3.36
CA GLU A 3 30.61 -24.56 -3.55
C GLU A 3 29.38 -23.67 -3.29
N GLY A 4 28.37 -24.17 -2.56
CA GLY A 4 27.11 -23.47 -2.31
C GLY A 4 27.02 -22.67 -1.00
N LEU A 5 28.01 -22.76 -0.11
CA LEU A 5 27.97 -22.18 1.24
C LEU A 5 29.09 -21.15 1.47
N GLN A 6 29.13 -20.08 0.67
CA GLN A 6 29.90 -18.91 1.09
C GLN A 6 29.11 -18.12 2.13
N THR A 7 29.56 -18.23 3.38
CA THR A 7 29.26 -17.29 4.47
C THR A 7 29.46 -15.87 3.97
N MET A 8 28.52 -14.96 4.29
CA MET A 8 28.58 -13.56 3.88
C MET A 8 29.97 -12.98 4.16
N ASN A 9 30.69 -12.60 3.10
CA ASN A 9 32.02 -12.04 3.20
C ASN A 9 31.97 -10.71 3.97
N ALA A 10 32.87 -10.49 4.94
CA ALA A 10 32.88 -9.33 5.84
C ALA A 10 33.13 -7.96 5.16
N ASN A 11 33.21 -7.94 3.83
CA ASN A 11 33.47 -6.78 2.98
C ASN A 11 32.19 -6.07 2.49
N VAL A 12 30.99 -6.54 2.87
CA VAL A 12 29.67 -6.05 2.42
C VAL A 12 29.28 -4.63 2.92
N LEU A 13 30.08 -4.02 3.80
CA LEU A 13 29.76 -2.74 4.44
C LEU A 13 30.79 -1.65 4.07
N SER A 14 30.65 -1.06 2.89
CA SER A 14 31.32 0.19 2.52
C SER A 14 30.28 1.17 1.98
N TYR A 15 30.12 2.33 2.61
CA TYR A 15 29.20 3.40 2.19
C TYR A 15 29.96 4.73 2.00
N TYR A 16 29.50 5.53 1.03
CA TYR A 16 30.06 6.85 0.67
C TYR A 16 29.15 7.98 1.15
N VAL A 17 29.77 9.06 1.64
CA VAL A 17 29.13 10.22 2.28
C VAL A 17 28.60 11.23 1.24
N ALA A 18 27.59 12.02 1.63
CA ALA A 18 26.92 13.05 0.83
C ALA A 18 27.87 14.06 0.14
N PRO A 19 27.47 14.66 -1.01
CA PRO A 19 28.33 15.53 -1.83
C PRO A 19 28.95 16.74 -1.10
N ILE A 20 28.27 17.30 -0.10
CA ILE A 20 28.80 18.41 0.71
C ILE A 20 30.05 18.01 1.51
N VAL A 21 30.17 16.73 1.87
CA VAL A 21 31.36 16.22 2.56
C VAL A 21 32.49 15.93 1.56
N LYS A 22 32.17 15.72 0.28
CA LYS A 22 33.13 15.37 -0.77
C LYS A 22 34.11 16.50 -1.08
N ASP A 23 33.66 17.75 -1.02
CA ASP A 23 34.53 18.92 -1.22
C ASP A 23 35.40 19.23 0.01
N ILE A 24 34.98 18.80 1.21
CA ILE A 24 35.76 18.92 2.45
C ILE A 24 36.79 17.76 2.59
N THR A 25 36.59 16.64 1.91
CA THR A 25 37.36 15.38 2.12
C THR A 25 38.16 14.92 0.90
N SER A 26 38.58 15.83 0.02
CA SER A 26 39.32 15.50 -1.21
C SER A 26 40.69 14.84 -1.00
N ASN A 27 41.16 14.67 0.25
CA ASN A 27 42.45 14.03 0.56
C ASN A 27 42.44 12.88 1.58
N THR A 28 41.31 12.24 1.90
CA THR A 28 41.34 11.10 2.84
C THR A 28 40.35 10.00 2.53
N PHE A 29 40.86 8.82 2.18
CA PHE A 29 40.11 7.57 2.19
C PHE A 29 39.47 7.31 3.56
N SER A 30 38.12 7.26 3.57
CA SER A 30 37.20 6.56 4.50
C SER A 30 37.67 6.31 5.94
N GLN A 31 37.45 7.27 6.85
CA GLN A 31 37.37 6.94 8.27
C GLN A 31 35.99 6.36 8.60
N LYS A 32 35.92 5.03 8.76
CA LYS A 32 34.74 4.32 9.29
C LYS A 32 34.43 4.84 10.71
N THR A 33 33.25 5.42 10.90
CA THR A 33 32.82 6.01 12.18
C THR A 33 32.69 4.94 13.28
N GLY A 34 32.73 5.36 14.55
CA GLY A 34 32.48 4.46 15.68
C GLY A 34 31.10 3.79 15.61
N VAL A 35 30.08 4.52 15.14
CA VAL A 35 28.72 3.99 14.90
C VAL A 35 28.74 2.88 13.86
N PHE A 36 29.42 3.09 12.74
CA PHE A 36 29.54 2.06 11.70
C PHE A 36 30.18 0.78 12.25
N LYS A 37 31.27 0.90 13.01
CA LYS A 37 31.94 -0.26 13.63
C LYS A 37 31.01 -1.00 14.58
N ARG A 38 30.24 -0.27 15.40
CA ARG A 38 29.25 -0.84 16.32
C ARG A 38 28.16 -1.61 15.58
N VAL A 39 27.52 -1.00 14.58
CA VAL A 39 26.46 -1.65 13.78
C VAL A 39 27.01 -2.88 13.05
N LYS A 40 28.20 -2.76 12.46
CA LYS A 40 28.87 -3.89 11.80
C LYS A 40 29.10 -5.06 12.76
N SER A 41 29.62 -4.81 13.96
CA SER A 41 29.86 -5.86 14.95
C SER A 41 28.55 -6.51 15.39
N ILE A 42 27.49 -5.74 15.63
CA ILE A 42 26.16 -6.30 15.95
C ILE A 42 25.66 -7.22 14.83
N LEU A 43 25.77 -6.81 13.57
CA LEU A 43 25.33 -7.61 12.41
C LEU A 43 26.21 -8.85 12.16
N SER A 44 27.51 -8.77 12.45
CA SER A 44 28.47 -9.85 12.17
C SER A 44 28.54 -10.86 13.31
N ASP A 45 28.63 -10.37 14.55
CA ASP A 45 28.93 -11.17 15.74
C ASP A 45 27.66 -11.51 16.54
N GLY A 46 26.58 -10.76 16.31
CA GLY A 46 25.37 -10.79 17.11
C GLY A 46 25.48 -9.93 18.37
N PHE A 47 24.55 -10.13 19.31
CA PHE A 47 24.58 -9.47 20.62
C PHE A 47 23.96 -10.35 21.70
N ASN A 48 24.27 -10.06 22.97
CA ASN A 48 23.66 -10.72 24.12
C ASN A 48 22.59 -9.82 24.74
N LEU A 49 21.40 -10.36 24.98
CA LEU A 49 20.31 -9.67 25.66
C LEU A 49 19.59 -10.67 26.57
N CYS A 50 19.37 -10.29 27.83
CA CYS A 50 18.67 -11.12 28.84
C CYS A 50 19.21 -12.56 28.94
N GLY A 51 20.54 -12.73 28.93
CA GLY A 51 21.20 -14.04 29.03
C GLY A 51 21.13 -14.90 27.76
N ARG A 52 20.60 -14.38 26.65
CA ARG A 52 20.50 -15.07 25.37
C ARG A 52 21.37 -14.41 24.30
N ARG A 53 21.97 -15.23 23.43
CA ARG A 53 22.75 -14.75 22.28
C ARG A 53 21.88 -14.68 21.04
N TYR A 54 21.76 -13.50 20.46
CA TYR A 54 21.01 -13.22 19.25
C TYR A 54 21.95 -13.09 18.06
N SER A 55 21.69 -13.87 17.02
CA SER A 55 22.46 -13.89 15.77
C SER A 55 21.63 -13.31 14.64
N PHE A 56 22.27 -12.63 13.69
CA PHE A 56 21.59 -12.02 12.55
C PHE A 56 20.89 -13.07 11.68
N LEU A 57 19.58 -12.93 11.51
CA LEU A 57 18.76 -13.81 10.68
C LEU A 57 18.66 -13.24 9.27
N ALA A 58 17.93 -12.13 9.11
CA ALA A 58 17.63 -11.54 7.81
C ALA A 58 17.11 -10.10 7.96
N PHE A 59 16.86 -9.44 6.83
CA PHE A 59 16.08 -8.20 6.75
C PHE A 59 15.23 -8.24 5.47
N SER A 60 14.16 -7.47 5.44
CA SER A 60 13.45 -7.12 4.20
C SER A 60 13.73 -5.66 3.83
N SER A 61 13.26 -5.23 2.65
CA SER A 61 13.31 -3.82 2.25
C SER A 61 12.59 -2.89 3.23
N ASN A 62 11.52 -3.34 3.89
CA ASN A 62 10.81 -2.55 4.89
C ASN A 62 11.65 -2.41 6.17
N GLN A 63 12.21 -3.50 6.68
CA GLN A 63 13.10 -3.43 7.83
C GLN A 63 14.29 -2.50 7.57
N LEU A 64 14.89 -2.53 6.38
CA LEU A 64 15.97 -1.60 6.02
C LEU A 64 15.53 -0.14 6.04
N ARG A 65 14.32 0.16 5.55
CA ARG A 65 13.74 1.51 5.55
C ARG A 65 13.53 2.03 6.98
N ASP A 66 13.10 1.14 7.86
CA ASP A 66 12.84 1.43 9.27
C ASP A 66 14.10 1.28 10.15
N HIS A 67 15.27 1.14 9.53
CA HIS A 67 16.56 0.94 10.21
C HIS A 67 16.56 -0.24 11.22
N SER A 68 15.86 -1.31 10.88
CA SER A 68 15.70 -2.53 11.68
C SER A 68 16.18 -3.78 10.94
N ALA A 69 16.31 -4.90 11.66
CA ALA A 69 16.66 -6.21 11.13
C ALA A 69 16.21 -7.31 12.08
N TRP A 70 16.03 -8.53 11.56
CA TRP A 70 15.65 -9.70 12.35
C TRP A 70 16.87 -10.41 12.91
N PHE A 71 16.83 -10.67 14.21
CA PHE A 71 17.80 -11.50 14.93
C PHE A 71 17.08 -12.65 15.61
N PHE A 72 17.77 -13.78 15.72
CA PHE A 72 17.22 -14.98 16.33
C PHE A 72 18.19 -15.56 17.34
N SER A 73 17.68 -15.95 18.50
CA SER A 73 18.42 -16.70 19.51
C SER A 73 18.08 -18.17 19.38
N LYS A 74 19.08 -19.05 19.36
CA LYS A 74 18.86 -20.52 19.32
C LYS A 74 17.90 -20.94 20.44
N VAL A 75 16.90 -21.75 20.08
CA VAL A 75 15.94 -22.37 21.01
C VAL A 75 15.86 -23.86 20.67
N GLY A 76 16.11 -24.74 21.64
CA GLY A 76 16.25 -26.18 21.38
C GLY A 76 17.36 -26.43 20.36
N GLU A 77 17.05 -27.19 19.30
CA GLU A 77 17.99 -27.39 18.19
C GLU A 77 17.88 -26.38 17.05
N THR A 78 16.82 -25.57 17.00
CA THR A 78 16.59 -24.63 15.91
C THR A 78 17.61 -23.48 15.96
N SER A 79 18.50 -23.42 14.95
CA SER A 79 19.46 -22.36 14.74
C SER A 79 19.07 -21.42 13.59
N VAL A 80 19.80 -20.31 13.44
CA VAL A 80 19.65 -19.40 12.28
C VAL A 80 19.87 -20.13 10.95
N LEU A 81 20.80 -21.09 10.92
CA LEU A 81 21.09 -21.85 9.70
C LEU A 81 19.91 -22.76 9.33
N ASP A 82 19.31 -23.41 10.33
CA ASP A 82 18.15 -24.27 10.12
C ASP A 82 16.96 -23.47 9.60
N ILE A 83 16.71 -22.28 10.16
CA ILE A 83 15.66 -21.38 9.67
C ILE A 83 15.94 -20.98 8.21
N LYS A 84 17.18 -20.59 7.88
CA LYS A 84 17.54 -20.21 6.49
C LYS A 84 17.35 -21.36 5.51
N ASN A 85 17.67 -22.59 5.91
CA ASN A 85 17.44 -23.78 5.09
C ASN A 85 15.95 -24.09 4.94
N TRP A 86 15.17 -23.88 6.00
CA TRP A 86 13.71 -24.05 5.98
C TRP A 86 12.99 -23.01 5.10
N MET A 87 13.49 -21.77 5.02
CA MET A 87 12.87 -20.71 4.21
C MET A 87 12.85 -21.02 2.71
N GLY A 88 13.83 -21.78 2.20
CA GLY A 88 13.93 -22.19 0.80
C GLY A 88 15.30 -21.94 0.17
N GLU A 89 15.41 -22.23 -1.13
CA GLU A 89 16.67 -22.12 -1.87
C GLU A 89 16.81 -20.76 -2.58
N PHE A 90 17.69 -19.92 -2.05
CA PHE A 90 18.00 -18.60 -2.63
C PHE A 90 19.28 -18.65 -3.47
N THR A 91 19.15 -18.68 -4.79
CA THR A 91 20.29 -18.83 -5.74
C THR A 91 20.69 -17.54 -6.45
N ALA A 92 20.10 -16.40 -6.09
CA ALA A 92 20.38 -15.13 -6.77
C ALA A 92 21.82 -14.66 -6.51
N LYS A 93 22.60 -14.46 -7.57
CA LYS A 93 23.97 -13.91 -7.48
C LYS A 93 24.01 -12.44 -7.04
N ASN A 94 22.97 -11.67 -7.38
CA ASN A 94 22.84 -10.28 -6.97
C ASN A 94 22.33 -10.23 -5.51
N ILE A 95 23.09 -9.58 -4.62
CA ILE A 95 22.79 -9.50 -3.18
C ILE A 95 21.46 -8.81 -2.92
N ALA A 96 21.14 -7.75 -3.66
CA ALA A 96 19.88 -7.03 -3.49
C ALA A 96 18.69 -7.91 -3.88
N LYS A 97 18.80 -8.63 -5.00
CA LYS A 97 17.79 -9.63 -5.42
C LYS A 97 17.70 -10.81 -4.45
N TYR A 98 18.82 -11.26 -3.89
CA TYR A 98 18.86 -12.30 -2.86
C TYR A 98 18.11 -11.87 -1.60
N ALA A 99 18.43 -10.69 -1.07
CA ALA A 99 17.78 -10.13 0.11
C ALA A 99 16.29 -9.86 -0.14
N ALA A 100 15.91 -9.35 -1.31
CA ALA A 100 14.51 -9.13 -1.68
C ALA A 100 13.71 -10.44 -1.69
N ARG A 101 14.29 -11.55 -2.18
CA ARG A 101 13.64 -12.88 -2.18
C ARG A 101 13.50 -13.45 -0.78
N MET A 102 14.55 -13.39 0.03
CA MET A 102 14.53 -13.82 1.42
C MET A 102 13.55 -13.01 2.27
N GLY A 103 13.43 -11.70 1.98
CA GLY A 103 12.49 -10.79 2.61
C GLY A 103 11.02 -11.19 2.43
N LEU A 104 10.68 -11.97 1.39
CA LEU A 104 9.31 -12.42 1.14
C LEU A 104 8.77 -13.31 2.26
N CYS A 105 9.64 -14.08 2.92
CA CYS A 105 9.29 -14.95 4.05
C CYS A 105 8.91 -14.17 5.33
N PHE A 106 9.08 -12.84 5.34
CA PHE A 106 8.69 -11.97 6.45
C PHE A 106 7.50 -11.08 6.07
N SER A 107 6.77 -11.44 5.02
CA SER A 107 5.50 -10.77 4.69
C SER A 107 4.50 -11.00 5.82
N SER A 108 3.70 -9.99 6.16
CA SER A 108 2.56 -10.20 7.05
C SER A 108 1.46 -10.90 6.27
N THR A 109 1.14 -12.13 6.65
CA THR A 109 0.22 -13.02 5.93
C THR A 109 -0.72 -13.74 6.88
N HIS A 110 -1.85 -14.19 6.36
CA HIS A 110 -2.74 -15.14 7.02
C HIS A 110 -2.52 -16.52 6.39
N ALA A 111 -2.03 -17.49 7.15
CA ALA A 111 -1.96 -18.87 6.70
C ALA A 111 -3.39 -19.43 6.62
N THR A 112 -3.73 -20.09 5.51
CA THR A 112 -5.08 -20.61 5.25
C THR A 112 -5.07 -22.12 5.02
N VAL A 113 -5.01 -22.55 3.76
CA VAL A 113 -5.17 -23.95 3.35
C VAL A 113 -3.81 -24.58 3.07
N GLU A 114 -3.59 -25.81 3.51
CA GLU A 114 -2.46 -26.62 3.05
C GLU A 114 -2.82 -27.28 1.72
N ILE A 115 -2.14 -26.89 0.64
CA ILE A 115 -2.40 -27.42 -0.70
C ILE A 115 -1.20 -28.29 -1.09
N PRO A 116 -1.39 -29.61 -1.29
CA PRO A 116 -0.29 -30.46 -1.71
C PRO A 116 0.13 -30.14 -3.15
N PRO A 117 1.41 -30.39 -3.53
CA PRO A 117 1.88 -30.12 -4.89
C PRO A 117 1.12 -30.87 -6.00
N THR A 118 0.40 -31.94 -5.66
CA THR A 118 -0.45 -32.71 -6.58
C THR A 118 -1.72 -31.97 -7.00
N GLU A 119 -2.17 -30.99 -6.22
CA GLU A 119 -3.35 -30.16 -6.51
C GLU A 119 -2.98 -28.81 -7.14
N VAL A 120 -1.69 -28.59 -7.41
CA VAL A 120 -1.16 -27.34 -7.97
C VAL A 120 -0.53 -27.58 -9.34
N ASP A 121 -1.08 -26.91 -10.36
CA ASP A 121 -0.43 -26.79 -11.66
C ASP A 121 0.67 -25.71 -11.57
N HIS A 122 1.92 -26.15 -11.61
CA HIS A 122 3.10 -25.26 -11.59
C HIS A 122 3.56 -24.81 -12.98
N GLU A 123 2.89 -25.25 -14.04
CA GLU A 123 3.32 -25.10 -15.43
C GLU A 123 2.34 -24.25 -16.27
N LEU A 124 1.45 -23.48 -15.62
CA LEU A 124 0.55 -22.56 -16.32
C LEU A 124 1.38 -21.57 -17.16
N PRO A 125 1.26 -21.59 -18.51
CA PRO A 125 2.19 -20.87 -19.37
C PRO A 125 1.89 -19.38 -19.41
N ASP A 126 2.84 -18.55 -19.01
CA ASP A 126 2.75 -17.08 -19.12
C ASP A 126 2.24 -16.64 -20.51
N ILE A 127 1.27 -15.73 -20.52
CA ILE A 127 0.73 -15.15 -21.75
C ILE A 127 1.71 -14.11 -22.26
N LYS A 128 2.41 -14.42 -23.35
CA LYS A 128 3.47 -13.58 -23.92
C LYS A 128 3.10 -13.11 -25.32
N ARG A 129 3.35 -11.83 -25.59
CA ARG A 129 3.17 -11.22 -26.91
C ARG A 129 4.07 -10.01 -27.06
N ASN A 130 4.66 -9.85 -28.25
CA ASN A 130 5.50 -8.69 -28.60
C ASN A 130 6.62 -8.37 -27.59
N GLY A 131 7.20 -9.41 -26.98
CA GLY A 131 8.27 -9.26 -25.98
C GLY A 131 7.79 -8.95 -24.55
N TYR A 132 6.48 -8.77 -24.35
CA TYR A 132 5.88 -8.52 -23.03
C TYR A 132 5.17 -9.75 -22.47
N VAL A 133 5.03 -9.79 -21.15
CA VAL A 133 4.24 -10.80 -20.41
C VAL A 133 2.96 -10.14 -19.92
N PHE A 134 1.82 -10.52 -20.49
CA PHE A 134 0.50 -9.96 -20.16
C PHE A 134 -0.08 -10.53 -18.85
N SER A 135 0.45 -11.67 -18.40
CA SER A 135 0.02 -12.37 -17.20
C SER A 135 1.07 -12.35 -16.09
N ASP A 136 1.97 -11.35 -16.07
CA ASP A 136 3.08 -11.32 -15.13
C ASP A 136 2.55 -11.20 -13.70
N GLY A 137 2.76 -12.23 -12.88
CA GLY A 137 2.39 -12.21 -11.46
C GLY A 137 0.98 -12.72 -11.14
N ILE A 138 0.19 -13.20 -12.11
CA ILE A 138 -1.17 -13.73 -11.85
C ILE A 138 -1.31 -15.22 -12.18
N GLY A 139 -2.00 -15.94 -11.31
CA GLY A 139 -2.41 -17.33 -11.50
C GLY A 139 -3.92 -17.51 -11.32
N LYS A 140 -4.35 -18.76 -11.13
CA LYS A 140 -5.76 -19.12 -11.01
C LYS A 140 -6.00 -19.93 -9.74
N ILE A 141 -7.17 -19.73 -9.15
CA ILE A 141 -7.70 -20.51 -8.03
C ILE A 141 -9.11 -20.99 -8.39
N THR A 142 -9.47 -22.21 -8.01
CA THR A 142 -10.81 -22.73 -8.26
C THR A 142 -11.83 -22.16 -7.26
N PRO A 143 -13.13 -22.12 -7.59
CA PRO A 143 -14.14 -21.49 -6.73
C PRO A 143 -14.31 -22.19 -5.37
N ASP A 144 -14.14 -23.51 -5.32
CA ASP A 144 -14.20 -24.30 -4.09
C ASP A 144 -13.04 -23.93 -3.13
N LEU A 145 -11.82 -23.81 -3.65
CA LEU A 145 -10.66 -23.42 -2.85
C LEU A 145 -10.75 -21.95 -2.43
N ALA A 146 -11.24 -21.05 -3.30
CA ALA A 146 -11.51 -19.67 -2.93
C ALA A 146 -12.54 -19.56 -1.79
N MET A 147 -13.56 -20.40 -1.79
CA MET A 147 -14.56 -20.47 -0.72
C MET A 147 -13.96 -20.98 0.59
N GLU A 148 -13.14 -22.02 0.55
CA GLU A 148 -12.43 -22.55 1.72
C GLU A 148 -11.50 -21.49 2.34
N VAL A 149 -10.73 -20.79 1.50
CA VAL A 149 -9.87 -19.66 1.92
C VAL A 149 -10.69 -18.57 2.59
N ALA A 150 -11.81 -18.16 1.99
CA ALA A 150 -12.70 -17.13 2.54
C ALA A 150 -13.28 -17.53 3.90
N GLN A 151 -13.66 -18.80 4.08
CA GLN A 151 -14.16 -19.32 5.35
C GLN A 151 -13.10 -19.28 6.47
N ILE A 152 -11.86 -19.66 6.18
CA ILE A 152 -10.76 -19.60 7.15
C ILE A 152 -10.46 -18.15 7.55
N LEU A 153 -10.49 -17.24 6.58
CA LEU A 153 -10.33 -15.80 6.81
C LEU A 153 -11.57 -15.15 7.48
N LYS A 154 -12.65 -15.91 7.70
CA LYS A 154 -13.93 -15.43 8.26
C LYS A 154 -14.48 -14.23 7.48
N LEU A 155 -14.43 -14.32 6.16
CA LEU A 155 -15.04 -13.34 5.28
C LEU A 155 -16.51 -13.69 5.14
N ASP A 156 -17.39 -12.84 5.67
CA ASP A 156 -18.84 -13.08 5.75
C ASP A 156 -19.56 -12.96 4.40
N GLY A 157 -18.85 -12.61 3.31
CA GLY A 157 -19.43 -12.37 1.99
C GLY A 157 -19.57 -13.62 1.12
N SER A 158 -20.77 -13.81 0.56
CA SER A 158 -21.03 -14.73 -0.54
C SER A 158 -21.43 -13.93 -1.80
N PRO A 159 -20.78 -14.14 -2.97
CA PRO A 159 -19.67 -15.07 -3.24
C PRO A 159 -18.34 -14.64 -2.59
N PRO A 160 -17.36 -15.56 -2.46
CA PRO A 160 -16.03 -15.22 -1.94
C PRO A 160 -15.31 -14.20 -2.82
N PRO A 161 -14.28 -13.50 -2.31
CA PRO A 161 -13.45 -12.61 -3.12
C PRO A 161 -12.96 -13.25 -4.41
N SER A 162 -13.05 -12.48 -5.51
CA SER A 162 -12.68 -12.95 -6.85
C SER A 162 -11.17 -13.03 -7.09
N ALA A 163 -10.32 -12.40 -6.27
CA ALA A 163 -8.88 -12.63 -6.34
C ALA A 163 -8.19 -12.42 -4.98
N TYR A 164 -7.04 -13.09 -4.82
CA TYR A 164 -6.23 -13.07 -3.61
C TYR A 164 -4.78 -12.77 -3.95
N GLN A 165 -4.16 -11.86 -3.23
CA GLN A 165 -2.70 -11.73 -3.24
C GLN A 165 -2.10 -12.77 -2.30
N ILE A 166 -1.19 -13.59 -2.82
CA ILE A 166 -0.71 -14.79 -2.13
C ILE A 166 0.79 -14.81 -1.91
N ARG A 167 1.19 -15.61 -0.91
CA ARG A 167 2.48 -16.29 -0.83
C ARG A 167 2.17 -17.78 -0.79
N TYR A 168 2.89 -18.55 -1.60
CA TYR A 168 2.77 -20.00 -1.61
C TYR A 168 4.13 -20.58 -1.98
N ALA A 169 4.78 -21.26 -1.05
CA ALA A 169 6.15 -21.72 -1.23
C ALA A 169 7.09 -20.58 -1.67
N GLY A 170 7.71 -20.71 -2.84
CA GLY A 170 8.54 -19.68 -3.46
C GLY A 170 7.82 -18.79 -4.46
N TYR A 171 6.49 -18.85 -4.54
CA TYR A 171 5.64 -18.08 -5.44
C TYR A 171 5.07 -16.83 -4.75
N LYS A 172 5.10 -15.71 -5.47
CA LYS A 172 4.46 -14.43 -5.13
C LYS A 172 3.62 -13.99 -6.31
N GLY A 173 2.39 -13.57 -6.03
CA GLY A 173 1.50 -12.98 -7.04
C GLY A 173 0.07 -12.87 -6.57
N VAL A 174 -0.85 -12.74 -7.53
CA VAL A 174 -2.29 -12.84 -7.35
C VAL A 174 -2.79 -14.16 -7.91
N VAL A 175 -3.84 -14.74 -7.34
CA VAL A 175 -4.65 -15.79 -7.97
C VAL A 175 -6.08 -15.32 -8.09
N ALA A 176 -6.62 -15.35 -9.30
CA ALA A 176 -8.01 -15.00 -9.57
C ALA A 176 -8.89 -16.24 -9.67
N CYS A 177 -10.12 -16.14 -9.19
CA CYS A 177 -11.11 -17.20 -9.19
C CYS A 177 -11.58 -17.47 -10.61
N TRP A 178 -11.27 -18.65 -11.15
CA TRP A 178 -11.68 -19.09 -12.49
C TRP A 178 -12.40 -20.44 -12.41
N PRO A 179 -13.31 -20.76 -13.35
CA PRO A 179 -14.01 -22.05 -13.36
C PRO A 179 -13.05 -23.24 -13.31
N ALA A 180 -13.38 -24.24 -12.49
CA ALA A 180 -12.62 -25.47 -12.38
C ALA A 180 -12.71 -26.31 -13.66
N LYS A 181 -11.70 -27.16 -13.89
CA LYS A 181 -11.64 -28.08 -15.05
C LYS A 181 -11.93 -29.54 -14.70
N ASP A 182 -12.34 -29.81 -13.46
CA ASP A 182 -12.59 -31.17 -12.92
C ASP A 182 -11.41 -32.15 -13.09
N ASP A 183 -10.17 -31.64 -13.11
CA ASP A 183 -8.92 -32.39 -13.26
C ASP A 183 -8.20 -32.65 -11.92
N GLY A 184 -8.81 -32.24 -10.81
CA GLY A 184 -8.23 -32.31 -9.47
C GLY A 184 -7.25 -31.18 -9.14
N ILE A 185 -6.97 -30.27 -10.08
CA ILE A 185 -6.15 -29.09 -9.84
C ILE A 185 -7.01 -27.97 -9.24
N ARG A 186 -6.59 -27.44 -8.10
CA ARG A 186 -7.29 -26.36 -7.38
C ARG A 186 -6.62 -25.00 -7.53
N MET A 187 -5.33 -24.99 -7.86
CA MET A 187 -4.55 -23.77 -8.07
C MET A 187 -3.60 -23.93 -9.24
N SER A 188 -3.46 -22.89 -10.07
CA SER A 188 -2.52 -22.86 -11.20
C SER A 188 -1.61 -21.64 -11.11
N LEU A 189 -0.30 -21.86 -11.16
CA LEU A 189 0.73 -20.85 -10.94
C LEU A 189 1.64 -20.74 -12.16
N ARG A 190 2.06 -19.51 -12.48
CA ARG A 190 2.91 -19.21 -13.63
C ARG A 190 4.40 -19.14 -13.29
N GLY A 191 5.24 -19.28 -14.30
CA GLY A 191 6.69 -19.13 -14.18
C GLY A 191 7.09 -17.75 -13.66
N SER A 192 6.43 -16.68 -14.12
CA SER A 192 6.63 -15.29 -13.66
C SER A 192 6.45 -15.10 -12.15
N MET A 193 5.56 -15.88 -11.51
CA MET A 193 5.28 -15.81 -10.08
C MET A 193 6.38 -16.45 -9.22
N LYS A 194 7.17 -17.39 -9.77
CA LYS A 194 8.19 -18.15 -9.02
C LYS A 194 9.43 -17.30 -8.74
N LYS A 195 9.65 -16.94 -7.47
CA LYS A 195 10.78 -16.09 -7.06
C LYS A 195 11.97 -16.91 -6.54
N PHE A 196 11.72 -18.05 -5.88
CA PHE A 196 12.73 -19.00 -5.41
C PHE A 196 12.15 -20.42 -5.33
N LYS A 197 12.96 -21.45 -5.05
CA LYS A 197 12.46 -22.82 -4.87
C LYS A 197 12.17 -23.08 -3.39
N SER A 198 11.05 -23.73 -3.11
CA SER A 198 10.63 -24.12 -1.77
C SER A 198 9.65 -25.28 -1.88
N CYS A 199 9.54 -26.08 -0.82
CA CYS A 199 8.65 -27.24 -0.70
C CYS A 199 7.46 -27.00 0.25
N HIS A 200 7.26 -25.77 0.73
CA HIS A 200 6.11 -25.45 1.58
C HIS A 200 4.79 -25.62 0.82
N THR A 201 3.75 -26.02 1.54
CA THR A 201 2.41 -26.30 1.01
C THR A 201 1.35 -25.37 1.59
N SER A 202 1.72 -24.50 2.53
CA SER A 202 0.79 -23.54 3.11
C SER A 202 0.49 -22.41 2.13
N LEU A 203 -0.79 -22.21 1.83
CA LEU A 203 -1.28 -21.03 1.13
C LEU A 203 -1.44 -19.90 2.14
N GLU A 204 -0.77 -18.79 1.86
CA GLU A 204 -0.75 -17.61 2.72
C GLU A 204 -1.35 -16.42 1.97
N ILE A 205 -2.35 -15.77 2.57
CA ILE A 205 -3.05 -14.62 1.97
C ILE A 205 -2.50 -13.31 2.54
N CYS A 206 -2.02 -12.44 1.66
CA CYS A 206 -1.60 -11.08 1.98
C CYS A 206 -2.80 -10.12 2.03
N SER A 207 -3.65 -10.20 1.01
CA SER A 207 -4.85 -9.37 0.84
C SER A 207 -5.78 -10.02 -0.20
N TRP A 208 -6.99 -9.49 -0.35
CA TRP A 208 -8.00 -9.98 -1.30
C TRP A 208 -8.72 -8.81 -1.97
N THR A 209 -9.46 -9.11 -3.04
CA THR A 209 -10.29 -8.13 -3.73
C THR A 209 -11.43 -7.64 -2.85
N ARG A 210 -11.62 -6.33 -2.83
CA ARG A 210 -12.73 -5.63 -2.20
C ARG A 210 -12.83 -4.27 -2.86
N PHE A 211 -14.04 -3.74 -2.94
CA PHE A 211 -14.22 -2.37 -3.37
C PHE A 211 -13.65 -1.44 -2.28
N GLN A 212 -12.82 -0.47 -2.65
CA GLN A 212 -12.21 0.47 -1.69
C GLN A 212 -12.43 1.89 -2.20
N PRO A 213 -12.86 2.83 -1.34
CA PRO A 213 -12.94 4.24 -1.72
C PRO A 213 -11.61 4.72 -2.27
N GLY A 214 -11.64 5.23 -3.51
CA GLY A 214 -10.46 5.79 -4.16
C GLY A 214 -10.36 7.29 -3.89
N PHE A 215 -9.15 7.76 -3.55
CA PHE A 215 -8.90 9.17 -3.28
C PHE A 215 -7.99 9.79 -4.34
N LEU A 216 -8.30 11.03 -4.73
CA LEU A 216 -7.43 11.83 -5.58
C LEU A 216 -6.24 12.32 -4.78
N ASN A 217 -5.04 11.83 -5.12
CA ASN A 217 -3.80 12.32 -4.54
C ASN A 217 -3.19 13.45 -5.38
N ARG A 218 -2.15 14.09 -4.84
CA ARG A 218 -1.47 15.22 -5.49
C ARG A 218 -0.94 14.87 -6.88
N GLN A 219 -0.41 13.67 -7.07
CA GLN A 219 0.13 13.21 -8.34
C GLN A 219 -0.97 13.03 -9.39
N ILE A 220 -2.05 12.34 -9.05
CA ILE A 220 -3.19 12.11 -9.95
C ILE A 220 -3.84 13.44 -10.35
N ILE A 221 -4.08 14.35 -9.39
CA ILE A 221 -4.61 15.70 -9.70
C ILE A 221 -3.68 16.45 -10.66
N THR A 222 -2.37 16.40 -10.43
CA THR A 222 -1.38 17.05 -11.31
C THR A 222 -1.45 16.50 -12.74
N LEU A 223 -1.56 15.18 -12.88
CA LEU A 223 -1.63 14.52 -14.19
C LEU A 223 -2.95 14.78 -14.90
N LEU A 224 -4.09 14.67 -14.20
CA LEU A 224 -5.40 14.94 -14.78
C LEU A 224 -5.55 16.40 -15.22
N SER A 225 -5.07 17.35 -14.40
CA SER A 225 -5.01 18.77 -14.80
C SER A 225 -4.10 18.97 -16.02
N THR A 226 -2.94 18.29 -16.08
CA THR A 226 -2.06 18.28 -17.27
C THR A 226 -2.76 17.70 -18.52
N LEU A 227 -3.66 16.75 -18.35
CA LEU A 227 -4.46 16.14 -19.42
C LEU A 227 -5.73 16.95 -19.77
N ASN A 228 -5.82 18.19 -19.29
CA ASN A 228 -6.91 19.14 -19.52
C ASN A 228 -8.24 18.78 -18.83
N VAL A 229 -8.22 18.02 -17.74
CA VAL A 229 -9.36 17.99 -16.81
C VAL A 229 -9.46 19.36 -16.14
N SER A 230 -10.65 19.97 -16.15
CA SER A 230 -10.84 21.33 -15.64
C SER A 230 -10.54 21.41 -14.14
N ASP A 231 -9.75 22.41 -13.75
CA ASP A 231 -9.40 22.67 -12.35
C ASP A 231 -10.65 22.88 -11.45
N GLU A 232 -11.75 23.40 -12.02
CA GLU A 232 -13.01 23.64 -11.33
C GLU A 232 -13.71 22.33 -10.90
N ILE A 233 -13.38 21.21 -11.54
CA ILE A 233 -13.93 19.89 -11.19
C ILE A 233 -13.32 19.44 -9.86
N PHE A 234 -11.99 19.56 -9.69
CA PHE A 234 -11.34 19.24 -8.41
C PHE A 234 -11.83 20.15 -7.29
N TRP A 235 -12.06 21.44 -7.61
CA TRP A 235 -12.65 22.38 -6.66
C TRP A 235 -14.04 21.93 -6.21
N THR A 236 -14.90 21.56 -7.15
CA THR A 236 -16.27 21.09 -6.88
C THR A 236 -16.26 19.81 -6.04
N VAL A 237 -15.38 18.85 -6.36
CA VAL A 237 -15.22 17.61 -5.60
C VAL A 237 -14.80 17.90 -4.16
N GLN A 238 -13.79 18.75 -3.94
CA GLN A 238 -13.35 19.12 -2.59
C GLN A 238 -14.43 19.90 -1.82
N ALA A 239 -15.10 20.86 -2.47
CA ALA A 239 -16.16 21.64 -1.85
C ALA A 239 -17.35 20.77 -1.44
N SER A 240 -17.74 19.80 -2.27
CA SER A 240 -18.76 18.81 -1.95
C SER A 240 -18.37 17.96 -0.73
N MET A 241 -17.12 17.47 -0.69
CA MET A 241 -16.61 16.71 0.45
C MET A 241 -16.60 17.55 1.74
N ALA A 242 -16.10 18.79 1.69
CA ALA A 242 -16.09 19.69 2.84
C ALA A 242 -17.51 20.02 3.33
N SER A 243 -18.46 20.22 2.41
CA SER A 243 -19.87 20.42 2.75
C SER A 243 -20.46 19.21 3.47
N LYS A 244 -20.21 17.99 2.98
CA LYS A 244 -20.63 16.75 3.64
C LYS A 244 -20.02 16.61 5.05
N LEU A 245 -18.73 16.93 5.20
CA LEU A 245 -18.04 16.92 6.51
C LEU A 245 -18.59 17.96 7.49
N ASN A 246 -19.11 19.09 7.02
CA ASN A 246 -19.80 20.04 7.89
C ASN A 246 -21.20 19.55 8.26
N LEU A 247 -21.92 18.97 7.29
CA LEU A 247 -23.28 18.45 7.50
C LEU A 247 -23.32 17.25 8.45
N MET A 248 -22.29 16.40 8.48
CA MET A 248 -22.23 15.29 9.46
C MET A 248 -22.25 15.74 10.92
N LEU A 249 -21.90 16.99 11.21
CA LEU A 249 -21.94 17.50 12.59
C LEU A 249 -23.37 17.79 13.08
N VAL A 250 -24.34 17.91 12.16
CA VAL A 250 -25.71 18.31 12.47
C VAL A 250 -26.78 17.34 11.96
N ALA A 251 -26.44 16.49 10.99
CA ALA A 251 -27.35 15.56 10.35
C ALA A 251 -26.85 14.12 10.54
N SER A 252 -27.60 13.33 11.32
CA SER A 252 -27.19 11.96 11.70
C SER A 252 -27.14 10.99 10.52
N ASP A 253 -28.02 11.17 9.53
CA ASP A 253 -28.04 10.44 8.27
C ASP A 253 -26.79 10.73 7.43
N VAL A 254 -26.38 11.99 7.33
CA VAL A 254 -25.14 12.40 6.65
C VAL A 254 -23.92 11.93 7.43
N ALA A 255 -23.94 11.99 8.76
CA ALA A 255 -22.88 11.45 9.59
C ALA A 255 -22.71 9.95 9.36
N PHE A 256 -23.83 9.23 9.30
CA PHE A 256 -23.84 7.82 8.98
C PHE A 256 -23.30 7.55 7.57
N GLU A 257 -23.75 8.29 6.55
CA GLU A 257 -23.24 8.21 5.18
C GLU A 257 -21.73 8.49 5.12
N VAL A 258 -21.24 9.55 5.75
CA VAL A 258 -19.82 9.92 5.74
C VAL A 258 -18.98 8.89 6.47
N LEU A 259 -19.41 8.41 7.64
CA LEU A 259 -18.70 7.38 8.38
C LEU A 259 -18.67 6.06 7.61
N THR A 260 -19.80 5.67 7.01
CA THR A 260 -19.86 4.46 6.18
C THR A 260 -19.05 4.63 4.89
N ALA A 261 -19.14 5.74 4.17
CA ALA A 261 -18.35 6.01 2.96
C ALA A 261 -16.85 6.15 3.22
N SER A 262 -16.47 6.70 4.38
CA SER A 262 -15.07 6.80 4.82
C SER A 262 -14.52 5.44 5.28
N CYS A 263 -15.38 4.52 5.68
CA CYS A 263 -15.04 3.16 6.08
C CYS A 263 -15.30 2.09 4.98
N ALA A 264 -16.09 2.40 3.95
CA ALA A 264 -16.62 1.44 2.98
C ALA A 264 -17.11 2.07 1.64
N GLU A 265 -16.69 1.43 0.55
CA GLU A 265 -17.47 0.96 -0.61
C GLU A 265 -18.49 1.84 -1.39
N GLN A 266 -18.50 3.18 -1.28
CA GLN A 266 -19.36 4.02 -2.13
C GLN A 266 -18.59 5.10 -2.91
N GLY A 267 -18.88 5.23 -4.21
CA GLY A 267 -18.39 6.30 -5.07
C GLY A 267 -18.03 5.85 -6.49
N ASN A 268 -17.90 6.82 -7.41
CA ASN A 268 -17.47 6.56 -8.79
C ASN A 268 -15.94 6.41 -8.95
N THR A 269 -15.24 6.35 -7.82
CA THR A 269 -13.79 6.33 -7.73
C THR A 269 -13.35 5.31 -6.70
N ALA A 270 -12.46 4.41 -7.10
CA ALA A 270 -12.12 3.24 -6.33
C ALA A 270 -10.65 2.86 -6.44
N ALA A 271 -10.15 2.17 -5.41
CA ALA A 271 -8.92 1.39 -5.52
C ALA A 271 -9.28 -0.08 -5.72
N ILE A 272 -8.90 -0.65 -6.86
CA ILE A 272 -9.30 -2.00 -7.27
C ILE A 272 -8.06 -2.86 -7.53
N MET A 273 -8.09 -4.13 -7.12
CA MET A 273 -7.05 -5.11 -7.44
C MET A 273 -7.24 -5.67 -8.84
N LEU A 274 -6.15 -6.08 -9.47
CA LEU A 274 -6.15 -6.48 -10.88
C LEU A 274 -6.43 -7.97 -11.07
N SER A 275 -7.01 -8.27 -12.23
CA SER A 275 -7.07 -9.61 -12.79
C SER A 275 -6.71 -9.59 -14.29
N ALA A 276 -6.44 -10.76 -14.87
CA ALA A 276 -6.19 -10.94 -16.29
C ALA A 276 -7.37 -11.64 -16.94
N ASP A 277 -7.74 -11.22 -18.15
CA ASP A 277 -8.73 -11.91 -18.96
C ASP A 277 -8.15 -13.20 -19.56
N GLU A 278 -8.30 -14.32 -18.84
CA GLU A 278 -7.81 -15.64 -19.26
C GLU A 278 -8.52 -16.19 -20.51
N LEU A 279 -9.74 -15.72 -20.79
CA LEU A 279 -10.54 -16.13 -21.95
C LEU A 279 -10.16 -15.35 -23.22
N GLY A 280 -9.67 -14.13 -23.06
CA GLY A 280 -9.29 -13.27 -24.17
C GLY A 280 -10.50 -12.65 -24.85
N GLU A 281 -11.54 -12.29 -24.08
CA GLU A 281 -12.74 -11.62 -24.57
C GLU A 281 -12.56 -10.10 -24.75
N LEU A 282 -11.60 -9.50 -24.05
CA LEU A 282 -11.30 -8.09 -24.11
C LEU A 282 -10.30 -7.77 -25.23
N LYS A 283 -10.55 -6.65 -25.93
CA LYS A 283 -9.63 -6.10 -26.94
C LYS A 283 -8.65 -5.12 -26.30
N GLU A 284 -7.59 -4.77 -27.04
CA GLU A 284 -6.69 -3.69 -26.63
C GLU A 284 -7.46 -2.38 -26.44
N GLY A 285 -7.16 -1.66 -25.36
CA GLY A 285 -7.87 -0.43 -24.95
C GLY A 285 -9.16 -0.68 -24.17
N GLN A 286 -9.58 -1.93 -23.99
CA GLN A 286 -10.75 -2.30 -23.19
C GLN A 286 -10.37 -2.77 -21.79
N CYS A 287 -11.33 -2.76 -20.87
CA CYS A 287 -11.24 -3.42 -19.58
C CYS A 287 -12.63 -3.93 -19.17
N PHE A 288 -12.67 -4.81 -18.17
CA PHE A 288 -13.92 -5.19 -17.52
C PHE A 288 -13.84 -4.82 -16.04
N ILE A 289 -14.93 -4.22 -15.53
CA ILE A 289 -15.07 -3.80 -14.15
C ILE A 289 -16.49 -4.11 -13.71
N GLN A 290 -16.59 -4.91 -12.66
CA GLN A 290 -17.84 -5.12 -11.93
C GLN A 290 -17.59 -4.83 -10.47
N VAL A 291 -18.32 -3.87 -9.93
CA VAL A 291 -18.19 -3.45 -8.53
C VAL A 291 -19.37 -3.95 -7.75
N SER A 292 -19.13 -4.24 -6.48
CA SER A 292 -20.20 -4.43 -5.53
C SER A 292 -20.65 -3.09 -4.95
N GLU A 293 -21.96 -2.86 -4.97
CA GLU A 293 -22.57 -1.79 -4.17
C GLU A 293 -22.77 -2.32 -2.76
N SER A 294 -22.10 -1.68 -1.79
CA SER A 294 -22.47 -1.84 -0.39
C SER A 294 -23.81 -1.14 -0.15
N SER A 295 -24.89 -1.93 -0.01
CA SER A 295 -26.14 -1.44 0.55
C SER A 295 -25.92 -1.02 2.01
N LEU A 296 -26.59 0.06 2.45
CA LEU A 296 -26.62 0.50 3.84
C LEU A 296 -27.04 -0.64 4.80
N GLU A 297 -27.84 -1.59 4.32
CA GLU A 297 -28.30 -2.75 5.08
C GLU A 297 -27.18 -3.77 5.37
N ASN A 298 -26.14 -3.84 4.52
CA ASN A 298 -25.04 -4.81 4.69
C ASN A 298 -24.17 -4.49 5.92
N CYS A 299 -24.05 -3.22 6.33
CA CYS A 299 -23.33 -2.83 7.55
C CYS A 299 -24.03 -3.34 8.83
N PHE A 300 -25.33 -3.61 8.77
CA PHE A 300 -26.15 -4.06 9.90
C PHE A 300 -26.67 -5.50 9.75
N SER A 301 -26.20 -6.26 8.77
CA SER A 301 -26.56 -7.68 8.60
C SER A 301 -26.29 -8.50 9.87
N LYS A 302 -25.27 -8.11 10.66
CA LYS A 302 -24.94 -8.70 11.97
C LYS A 302 -25.89 -8.33 13.11
N HIS A 303 -26.77 -7.34 12.91
CA HIS A 303 -27.65 -6.77 13.94
C HIS A 303 -29.14 -7.17 13.80
N GLY A 304 -29.48 -8.10 12.90
CA GLY A 304 -30.79 -8.76 12.91
C GLY A 304 -31.30 -9.19 11.55
N SER A 305 -32.25 -10.13 11.55
CA SER A 305 -32.86 -10.74 10.36
C SER A 305 -33.69 -9.79 9.48
N ARG A 306 -33.72 -8.49 9.81
CA ARG A 306 -34.34 -7.43 9.01
C ARG A 306 -33.42 -6.86 7.93
N PHE A 307 -32.10 -7.05 8.07
CA PHE A 307 -31.09 -6.59 7.13
C PHE A 307 -30.60 -7.78 6.32
N ALA A 308 -31.26 -8.06 5.20
CA ALA A 308 -30.88 -9.16 4.31
C ALA A 308 -29.72 -8.72 3.42
N GLU A 309 -28.61 -9.45 3.47
CA GLU A 309 -27.43 -9.16 2.66
C GLU A 309 -27.73 -9.38 1.18
N THR A 310 -28.06 -8.30 0.47
CA THR A 310 -28.20 -8.32 -0.99
C THR A 310 -27.04 -7.53 -1.57
N LYS A 311 -25.98 -8.24 -1.94
CA LYS A 311 -24.83 -7.68 -2.66
C LYS A 311 -25.30 -7.33 -4.08
N LYS A 312 -25.67 -6.07 -4.31
CA LYS A 312 -26.04 -5.57 -5.63
C LYS A 312 -24.75 -5.37 -6.43
N LEU A 313 -24.68 -5.97 -7.60
CA LEU A 313 -23.52 -5.89 -8.49
C LEU A 313 -23.82 -4.89 -9.60
N GLN A 314 -22.86 -4.02 -9.89
CA GLN A 314 -22.93 -3.05 -10.97
C GLN A 314 -21.79 -3.30 -11.95
N VAL A 315 -22.13 -3.60 -13.20
CA VAL A 315 -21.15 -3.62 -14.31
C VAL A 315 -20.96 -2.21 -14.81
N ILE A 316 -19.72 -1.75 -14.84
CA ILE A 316 -19.36 -0.41 -15.31
C ILE A 316 -19.18 -0.45 -16.82
N ASN A 317 -19.78 0.52 -17.51
CA ASN A 317 -19.70 0.66 -18.97
C ASN A 317 -19.29 2.09 -19.33
N GLY A 318 -18.49 2.23 -20.39
CA GLY A 318 -18.01 3.52 -20.89
C GLY A 318 -16.55 3.80 -20.55
N PHE A 319 -16.11 5.04 -20.73
CA PHE A 319 -14.72 5.38 -20.51
C PHE A 319 -14.38 5.43 -19.02
N VAL A 320 -13.21 4.91 -18.67
CA VAL A 320 -12.67 4.94 -17.31
C VAL A 320 -11.24 5.44 -17.34
N VAL A 321 -10.85 6.11 -16.26
CA VAL A 321 -9.47 6.51 -16.01
C VAL A 321 -8.86 5.55 -15.02
N ILE A 322 -7.67 5.04 -15.34
CA ILE A 322 -6.88 4.21 -14.45
C ILE A 322 -5.50 4.81 -14.22
N ALA A 323 -4.98 4.69 -13.00
CA ALA A 323 -3.63 5.10 -12.67
C ALA A 323 -3.08 4.23 -11.53
N LYS A 324 -1.78 3.90 -11.59
CA LYS A 324 -1.09 3.20 -10.52
C LYS A 324 -0.11 4.14 -9.83
N ASN A 325 -0.18 4.20 -8.50
CA ASN A 325 0.72 5.06 -7.74
C ASN A 325 2.06 4.38 -7.43
N PRO A 326 3.18 5.13 -7.44
CA PRO A 326 3.30 6.52 -7.87
C PRO A 326 3.29 6.67 -9.40
N CYS A 327 2.41 7.52 -9.93
CA CYS A 327 2.36 7.90 -11.35
C CYS A 327 2.95 9.31 -11.55
N LEU A 328 3.85 9.48 -12.53
CA LEU A 328 4.53 10.76 -12.77
C LEU A 328 4.49 11.16 -14.25
N HIS A 329 4.58 10.20 -15.17
CA HIS A 329 4.51 10.47 -16.59
C HIS A 329 3.03 10.65 -17.01
N PRO A 330 2.68 11.59 -17.90
CA PRO A 330 1.30 11.73 -18.39
C PRO A 330 0.70 10.43 -18.96
N GLY A 331 1.54 9.60 -19.59
CA GLY A 331 1.16 8.28 -20.10
C GLY A 331 0.90 7.19 -19.05
N ASP A 332 1.24 7.43 -17.78
CA ASP A 332 0.93 6.53 -16.66
C ASP A 332 -0.57 6.51 -16.33
N VAL A 333 -1.29 7.59 -16.68
CA VAL A 333 -2.74 7.65 -16.64
C VAL A 333 -3.29 7.06 -17.94
N ARG A 334 -4.04 5.96 -17.85
CA ARG A 334 -4.66 5.34 -19.02
C ARG A 334 -6.15 5.61 -19.02
N ILE A 335 -6.67 5.92 -20.20
CA ILE A 335 -8.09 5.99 -20.49
C ILE A 335 -8.45 4.71 -21.25
N LEU A 336 -9.31 3.89 -20.67
CA LEU A 336 -9.77 2.62 -21.23
C LEU A 336 -11.29 2.64 -21.40
N GLU A 337 -11.81 1.75 -22.24
CA GLU A 337 -13.24 1.51 -22.38
C GLU A 337 -13.64 0.31 -21.51
N ALA A 338 -14.41 0.54 -20.45
CA ALA A 338 -15.05 -0.51 -19.69
C ALA A 338 -16.22 -1.09 -20.51
N VAL A 339 -16.17 -2.40 -20.77
CA VAL A 339 -17.15 -3.11 -21.59
C VAL A 339 -17.73 -4.30 -20.85
N ASP A 340 -19.04 -4.46 -20.95
CA ASP A 340 -19.73 -5.63 -20.41
C ASP A 340 -19.35 -6.92 -21.17
N ARG A 341 -18.99 -7.94 -20.39
CA ARG A 341 -18.64 -9.30 -20.83
C ARG A 341 -19.25 -10.31 -19.86
N PRO A 342 -20.33 -11.01 -20.23
CA PRO A 342 -20.98 -12.02 -19.40
C PRO A 342 -20.03 -13.11 -18.89
N GLU A 343 -19.02 -13.45 -19.69
CA GLU A 343 -18.00 -14.44 -19.36
C GLU A 343 -17.14 -14.03 -18.15
N LEU A 344 -17.06 -12.72 -17.86
CA LEU A 344 -16.26 -12.13 -16.78
C LEU A 344 -17.10 -11.74 -15.55
N HIS A 345 -18.42 -11.92 -15.56
CA HIS A 345 -19.33 -11.54 -14.44
C HIS A 345 -19.01 -12.20 -13.10
N HIS A 346 -18.26 -13.31 -13.11
CA HIS A 346 -17.78 -13.98 -11.90
C HIS A 346 -16.63 -13.22 -11.20
N LEU A 347 -16.02 -12.24 -11.87
CA LEU A 347 -14.95 -11.39 -11.33
C LEU A 347 -15.56 -10.08 -10.82
N CYS A 348 -15.68 -9.98 -9.49
CA CYS A 348 -16.21 -8.82 -8.78
C CYS A 348 -15.11 -8.11 -7.98
N ASP A 349 -15.20 -6.79 -7.92
CA ASP A 349 -14.23 -5.91 -7.25
C ASP A 349 -12.80 -6.09 -7.81
N CYS A 350 -12.73 -6.36 -9.12
CA CYS A 350 -11.51 -6.54 -9.90
C CYS A 350 -11.51 -5.58 -11.10
N LEU A 351 -10.33 -5.07 -11.45
CA LEU A 351 -10.07 -4.46 -12.75
C LEU A 351 -9.43 -5.52 -13.65
N VAL A 352 -10.15 -5.97 -14.68
CA VAL A 352 -9.69 -7.03 -15.57
C VAL A 352 -9.08 -6.42 -16.84
N PHE A 353 -7.82 -6.73 -17.08
CA PHE A 353 -7.10 -6.27 -18.28
C PHE A 353 -7.14 -7.31 -19.42
N PRO A 354 -7.14 -6.84 -20.68
CA PRO A 354 -7.04 -7.69 -21.85
C PRO A 354 -5.66 -8.34 -21.90
N GLN A 355 -5.63 -9.60 -22.33
CA GLN A 355 -4.41 -10.28 -22.73
C GLN A 355 -4.03 -10.03 -24.21
N LYS A 356 -4.67 -9.03 -24.83
CA LYS A 356 -4.47 -8.62 -26.22
C LYS A 356 -3.95 -7.20 -26.32
N GLY A 357 -3.17 -6.94 -27.36
CA GLY A 357 -2.56 -5.64 -27.65
C GLY A 357 -1.07 -5.76 -27.88
N ASP A 358 -0.41 -4.64 -28.11
CA ASP A 358 1.03 -4.58 -28.33
C ASP A 358 1.83 -4.55 -27.04
N ARG A 359 1.28 -3.92 -26.00
CA ARG A 359 1.88 -3.76 -24.68
C ARG A 359 0.80 -3.90 -23.61
N PRO A 360 1.02 -4.65 -22.51
CA PRO A 360 0.00 -4.83 -21.48
C PRO A 360 -0.26 -3.51 -20.74
N HIS A 361 -1.54 -3.18 -20.50
CA HIS A 361 -1.95 -1.93 -19.82
C HIS A 361 -1.35 -1.79 -18.41
N THR A 362 -1.04 -2.89 -17.73
CA THR A 362 -0.30 -2.86 -16.46
C THR A 362 1.08 -2.23 -16.63
N ASN A 363 1.81 -2.64 -17.66
CA ASN A 363 3.14 -2.13 -17.95
C ASN A 363 3.11 -0.69 -18.50
N GLU A 364 2.06 -0.32 -19.25
CA GLU A 364 1.84 1.06 -19.68
C GLU A 364 1.62 2.01 -18.50
N ALA A 365 0.98 1.54 -17.43
CA ALA A 365 0.70 2.29 -16.21
C ALA A 365 1.83 2.09 -15.18
N SER A 366 2.90 2.87 -15.29
CA SER A 366 4.01 2.88 -14.32
C SER A 366 4.74 1.54 -14.15
N GLU A 367 4.91 0.78 -15.25
CA GLU A 367 5.60 -0.52 -15.29
C GLU A 367 5.09 -1.54 -14.26
N SER A 368 3.79 -1.50 -13.97
CA SER A 368 3.17 -2.42 -13.02
C SER A 368 3.06 -3.84 -13.58
N ASP A 369 2.80 -4.77 -12.66
CA ASP A 369 2.48 -6.16 -12.93
C ASP A 369 1.13 -6.54 -12.31
N LEU A 370 0.79 -7.83 -12.31
CA LEU A 370 -0.43 -8.36 -11.71
C LEU A 370 -0.13 -9.07 -10.37
N ASP A 371 0.94 -8.67 -9.66
CA ASP A 371 1.38 -9.34 -8.43
C ASP A 371 0.72 -8.83 -7.13
N GLY A 372 -0.29 -7.97 -7.29
CA GLY A 372 -1.15 -7.43 -6.24
C GLY A 372 -1.19 -5.90 -6.19
N ASP A 373 -0.85 -5.23 -7.29
CA ASP A 373 -0.95 -3.78 -7.41
C ASP A 373 -2.41 -3.31 -7.32
N LEU A 374 -2.62 -2.19 -6.63
CA LEU A 374 -3.90 -1.49 -6.54
C LEU A 374 -3.91 -0.30 -7.49
N TYR A 375 -5.00 -0.19 -8.24
CA TYR A 375 -5.18 0.86 -9.23
C TYR A 375 -6.23 1.84 -8.75
N PHE A 376 -5.92 3.12 -8.84
CA PHE A 376 -6.96 4.15 -8.84
C PHE A 376 -7.76 4.00 -10.13
N VAL A 377 -9.07 3.87 -10.00
CA VAL A 377 -10.01 3.73 -11.10
C VAL A 377 -11.14 4.73 -10.88
N THR A 378 -11.48 5.51 -11.88
CA THR A 378 -12.68 6.37 -11.83
C THR A 378 -13.46 6.31 -13.13
N TRP A 379 -14.78 6.27 -13.00
CA TRP A 379 -15.75 6.38 -14.10
C TRP A 379 -16.61 7.65 -13.97
N ASP A 380 -16.16 8.63 -13.17
CA ASP A 380 -16.76 9.96 -13.15
C ASP A 380 -16.44 10.69 -14.46
N GLU A 381 -17.47 10.98 -15.26
CA GLU A 381 -17.33 11.66 -16.55
C GLU A 381 -16.58 13.00 -16.47
N ASN A 382 -16.66 13.69 -15.33
CA ASN A 382 -15.96 14.95 -15.12
C ASN A 382 -14.45 14.76 -14.93
N LEU A 383 -14.02 13.60 -14.43
CA LEU A 383 -12.59 13.28 -14.24
C LEU A 383 -11.96 12.61 -15.46
N ILE A 384 -12.74 12.28 -16.48
CA ILE A 384 -12.23 11.72 -17.74
C ILE A 384 -11.63 12.87 -18.58
N PRO A 385 -10.36 12.78 -19.00
CA PRO A 385 -9.76 13.78 -19.88
C PRO A 385 -10.59 14.01 -21.15
N PRO A 386 -10.81 15.27 -21.59
CA PRO A 386 -11.65 15.58 -22.76
C PRO A 386 -11.21 14.87 -24.05
N SER A 387 -9.93 14.54 -24.18
CA SER A 387 -9.39 13.80 -25.32
C SER A 387 -9.94 12.38 -25.43
N LYS A 388 -10.40 11.79 -24.31
CA LYS A 388 -10.78 10.38 -24.14
C LYS A 388 -9.74 9.40 -24.69
N LYS A 389 -8.47 9.82 -24.69
CA LYS A 389 -7.35 9.08 -25.28
C LYS A 389 -6.14 9.12 -24.37
N SER A 390 -5.53 7.95 -24.19
CA SER A 390 -4.29 7.79 -23.46
C SER A 390 -3.12 8.45 -24.20
N CYS A 391 -2.24 9.11 -23.45
CA CYS A 391 -0.94 9.51 -23.98
C CYS A 391 -0.07 8.28 -24.24
N PRO A 392 0.95 8.35 -25.11
CA PRO A 392 1.91 7.28 -25.25
C PRO A 392 2.54 6.93 -23.88
N PRO A 393 2.61 5.64 -23.51
CA PRO A 393 3.29 5.24 -22.30
C PRO A 393 4.78 5.57 -22.40
N MET A 394 5.45 5.73 -21.27
CA MET A 394 6.89 5.96 -21.29
C MET A 394 7.60 4.69 -21.76
N GLU A 395 8.58 4.86 -22.63
CA GLU A 395 9.50 3.80 -23.04
C GLU A 395 10.64 3.70 -22.03
N TYR A 396 10.71 2.57 -21.36
CA TYR A 396 11.71 2.30 -20.35
C TYR A 396 12.75 1.37 -20.95
N THR A 397 14.01 1.82 -20.99
CA THR A 397 15.11 0.92 -21.32
C THR A 397 15.48 0.15 -20.06
N PRO A 398 15.36 -1.20 -20.03
CA PRO A 398 15.74 -1.98 -18.87
C PRO A 398 17.18 -1.69 -18.52
N ALA A 399 17.43 -1.24 -17.28
CA ALA A 399 18.78 -0.98 -16.84
C ALA A 399 19.55 -2.31 -16.71
N GLU A 400 20.71 -2.43 -17.34
CA GLU A 400 21.57 -3.61 -17.21
C GLU A 400 21.91 -3.88 -15.73
N ALA A 401 21.66 -5.11 -15.29
CA ALA A 401 21.96 -5.55 -13.94
C ALA A 401 23.48 -5.66 -13.75
N LYS A 402 24.08 -4.68 -13.06
CA LYS A 402 25.48 -4.79 -12.62
C LYS A 402 25.55 -5.50 -11.27
N PRO A 403 26.46 -6.48 -11.07
CA PRO A 403 26.68 -7.07 -9.76
C PRO A 403 27.27 -6.00 -8.83
N LEU A 404 26.49 -5.58 -7.85
CA LEU A 404 26.93 -4.62 -6.85
C LEU A 404 27.30 -5.32 -5.54
N THR A 405 28.35 -4.80 -4.92
CA THR A 405 28.92 -5.20 -3.63
C THR A 405 28.32 -4.41 -2.45
N CYS A 406 27.35 -3.50 -2.67
CA CYS A 406 26.82 -2.63 -1.63
C CYS A 406 25.32 -2.30 -1.75
N HIS A 407 24.72 -1.97 -0.60
CA HIS A 407 23.29 -1.76 -0.39
C HIS A 407 22.79 -0.40 -0.92
N VAL A 408 21.62 -0.41 -1.55
CA VAL A 408 20.97 0.78 -2.13
C VAL A 408 20.21 1.55 -1.04
N ASN A 409 20.61 2.80 -0.79
CA ASN A 409 19.86 3.70 0.09
C ASN A 409 18.55 4.12 -0.61
N HIS A 410 17.40 3.73 -0.05
CA HIS A 410 16.06 3.91 -0.64
C HIS A 410 15.54 5.37 -0.59
N GLN A 411 16.38 6.33 -0.18
CA GLN A 411 15.96 7.68 0.20
C GLN A 411 15.61 8.61 -0.98
N ASN A 412 15.72 8.18 -2.24
CA ASN A 412 15.57 9.09 -3.38
C ASN A 412 14.20 9.06 -4.06
N LEU A 413 13.42 7.98 -3.99
CA LEU A 413 12.12 7.92 -4.71
C LEU A 413 11.14 8.98 -4.19
N GLY A 414 10.94 9.07 -2.87
CA GLY A 414 10.04 10.07 -2.29
C GLY A 414 10.49 11.51 -2.59
N GLN A 415 11.80 11.76 -2.64
CA GLN A 415 12.36 13.07 -3.02
C GLN A 415 12.11 13.38 -4.50
N ILE A 416 12.26 12.40 -5.39
CA ILE A 416 11.98 12.54 -6.83
C ILE A 416 10.49 12.82 -7.05
N CYS A 417 9.58 12.05 -6.43
CA CYS A 417 8.14 12.29 -6.52
C CYS A 417 7.74 13.66 -5.98
N SER A 418 8.37 14.09 -4.88
CA SER A 418 8.16 15.43 -4.31
C SER A 418 8.64 16.51 -5.27
N ALA A 419 9.84 16.37 -5.83
CA ALA A 419 10.39 17.30 -6.82
C ALA A 419 9.51 17.40 -8.07
N HIS A 420 8.92 16.28 -8.51
CA HIS A 420 8.01 16.26 -9.66
C HIS A 420 6.77 17.13 -9.42
N VAL A 421 6.15 17.01 -8.25
CA VAL A 421 4.99 17.86 -7.89
C VAL A 421 5.37 19.34 -7.87
N VAL A 422 6.57 19.68 -7.39
CA VAL A 422 7.06 21.07 -7.38
C VAL A 422 7.34 21.59 -8.80
N LEU A 423 8.12 20.86 -9.58
CA LEU A 423 8.63 21.31 -10.89
C LEU A 423 7.61 21.20 -12.02
N SER A 424 6.46 20.55 -11.80
CA SER A 424 5.37 20.47 -12.79
C SER A 424 4.68 21.80 -13.09
N GLU A 425 5.33 22.96 -12.89
CA GLU A 425 4.75 24.31 -12.99
C GLU A 425 3.95 24.51 -14.28
N TYR A 426 4.50 24.04 -15.39
CA TYR A 426 3.91 24.08 -16.73
C TYR A 426 3.23 22.76 -17.13
N GLY A 427 2.89 21.91 -16.15
CA GLY A 427 2.34 20.56 -16.35
C GLY A 427 3.39 19.47 -16.35
N ALA A 428 2.94 18.21 -16.36
CA ALA A 428 3.81 17.03 -16.33
C ALA A 428 4.47 16.70 -17.70
N PHE A 429 4.16 17.45 -18.77
CA PHE A 429 4.86 17.36 -20.05
C PHE A 429 6.21 18.11 -20.05
N ASP A 430 6.52 18.90 -19.02
CA ASP A 430 7.79 19.60 -18.88
C ASP A 430 8.98 18.61 -18.93
N GLU A 431 10.08 18.99 -19.60
CA GLU A 431 11.25 18.13 -19.76
C GLU A 431 11.84 17.67 -18.42
N ASN A 432 11.82 18.54 -17.40
CA ASN A 432 12.28 18.20 -16.06
C ASN A 432 11.37 17.16 -15.41
N CYS A 433 10.05 17.27 -15.61
CA CYS A 433 9.06 16.30 -15.13
C CYS A 433 9.24 14.93 -15.79
N ILE A 434 9.44 14.91 -17.11
CA ILE A 434 9.71 13.67 -17.85
C ILE A 434 11.02 13.03 -17.38
N LEU A 435 12.07 13.83 -17.13
CA LEU A 435 13.33 13.32 -16.59
C LEU A 435 13.16 12.77 -15.16
N LEU A 436 12.39 13.44 -14.32
CA LEU A 436 12.05 12.95 -12.97
C LEU A 436 11.24 11.66 -13.01
N ALA A 437 10.28 11.51 -13.95
CA ALA A 437 9.54 10.27 -14.15
C ALA A 437 10.49 9.10 -14.51
N LYS A 438 11.45 9.32 -15.42
CA LYS A 438 12.48 8.31 -15.77
C LYS A 438 13.35 7.91 -14.57
N LEU A 439 13.73 8.89 -13.75
CA LEU A 439 14.49 8.65 -12.52
C LEU A 439 13.67 7.88 -11.49
N ALA A 440 12.37 8.19 -11.36
CA ALA A 440 11.46 7.51 -10.43
C ALA A 440 11.30 6.03 -10.80
N ALA A 441 11.06 5.70 -12.06
CA ALA A 441 10.95 4.32 -12.51
C ALA A 441 12.24 3.52 -12.27
N THR A 442 13.39 4.12 -12.60
CA THR A 442 14.70 3.51 -12.28
C THR A 442 14.86 3.29 -10.76
N ALA A 443 14.33 4.19 -9.93
CA ALA A 443 14.44 4.09 -8.47
C ALA A 443 13.53 3.00 -7.89
N VAL A 444 12.35 2.76 -8.47
CA VAL A 444 11.44 1.66 -8.10
C VAL A 444 12.12 0.30 -8.30
N ASP A 445 12.87 0.14 -9.38
CA ASP A 445 13.59 -1.09 -9.70
C ASP A 445 14.98 -1.21 -9.07
N SER A 446 15.45 -0.15 -8.42
CA SER A 446 16.75 -0.14 -7.75
C SER A 446 16.96 -1.27 -6.73
N PRO A 447 15.95 -1.73 -5.95
CA PRO A 447 16.15 -2.84 -5.00
C PRO A 447 16.35 -4.19 -5.71
N LYS A 448 15.80 -4.35 -6.92
CA LYS A 448 15.93 -5.58 -7.72
C LYS A 448 17.20 -5.58 -8.58
N THR A 449 17.55 -4.43 -9.13
CA THR A 449 18.68 -4.25 -10.07
C THR A 449 19.98 -3.88 -9.37
N GLY A 450 19.91 -3.31 -8.17
CA GLY A 450 21.01 -2.68 -7.45
C GLY A 450 21.35 -1.26 -7.91
N LYS A 451 20.73 -0.74 -8.98
CA LYS A 451 21.14 0.56 -9.57
C LYS A 451 20.85 1.73 -8.62
N ILE A 452 21.89 2.44 -8.19
CA ILE A 452 21.73 3.64 -7.36
C ILE A 452 21.30 4.81 -8.26
N VAL A 453 20.14 5.38 -7.97
CA VAL A 453 19.63 6.58 -8.65
C VAL A 453 20.01 7.80 -7.84
N THR A 454 20.60 8.82 -8.48
CA THR A 454 20.87 10.12 -7.84
C THR A 454 20.17 11.22 -8.64
N MET A 455 19.36 12.02 -7.97
CA MET A 455 18.68 13.16 -8.60
C MET A 455 19.70 14.27 -8.92
N PRO A 456 19.80 14.72 -10.19
CA PRO A 456 20.63 15.85 -10.59
C PRO A 456 20.36 17.11 -9.77
N SER A 457 21.38 17.95 -9.56
CA SER A 457 21.27 19.16 -8.73
C SER A 457 20.25 20.17 -9.24
N HIS A 458 20.10 20.31 -10.57
CA HIS A 458 19.12 21.22 -11.18
C HIS A 458 17.66 20.76 -10.98
N LEU A 459 17.43 19.46 -10.73
CA LEU A 459 16.11 18.90 -10.46
C LEU A 459 15.74 18.95 -8.96
N LYS A 460 16.64 19.42 -8.09
CA LYS A 460 16.37 19.56 -6.66
C LYS A 460 15.70 20.91 -6.41
N PRO A 461 14.41 20.95 -5.98
CA PRO A 461 13.76 22.21 -5.67
C PRO A 461 14.47 22.91 -4.51
N LYS A 462 14.64 24.22 -4.63
CA LYS A 462 15.15 25.09 -3.55
C LYS A 462 14.03 25.83 -2.82
N ILE A 463 12.92 26.03 -3.52
CA ILE A 463 11.72 26.71 -3.05
C ILE A 463 10.57 25.73 -3.26
N TYR A 464 9.69 25.63 -2.28
CA TYR A 464 8.56 24.70 -2.28
C TYR A 464 7.22 25.46 -2.34
N PRO A 465 6.18 24.90 -2.96
CA PRO A 465 4.87 25.52 -2.91
C PRO A 465 4.29 25.42 -1.50
N ASP A 466 3.45 26.39 -1.15
CA ASP A 466 2.78 26.54 0.15
C ASP A 466 2.08 25.26 0.64
N PHE A 467 1.39 24.54 -0.26
CA PHE A 467 0.67 23.30 0.08
C PHE A 467 1.57 22.10 0.49
N MET A 468 2.90 22.22 0.39
CA MET A 468 3.82 21.16 0.81
C MET A 468 4.30 21.28 2.26
N GLU A 469 4.06 22.41 2.92
CA GLU A 469 4.31 22.62 4.36
C GLU A 469 5.75 22.26 4.79
N LYS A 470 6.72 22.70 3.98
CA LYS A 470 8.15 22.52 4.25
C LYS A 470 8.70 23.73 4.99
N GLU A 471 8.44 23.81 6.30
CA GLU A 471 8.84 24.92 7.17
C GLU A 471 10.35 25.22 7.15
N GLU A 472 11.18 24.20 6.94
CA GLU A 472 12.64 24.32 6.85
C GLU A 472 13.11 25.04 5.56
N TYR A 473 12.23 25.24 4.58
CA TYR A 473 12.56 25.76 3.25
C TYR A 473 11.79 27.04 2.93
N GLN A 474 12.30 27.82 1.98
CA GLN A 474 11.54 28.94 1.43
C GLN A 474 10.30 28.42 0.69
N THR A 475 9.16 29.06 0.92
CA THR A 475 7.88 28.69 0.30
C THR A 475 7.31 29.79 -0.58
N TYR A 476 6.57 29.43 -1.64
CA TYR A 476 5.84 30.38 -2.49
C TYR A 476 4.35 30.01 -2.58
N LYS A 477 3.49 31.01 -2.81
CA LYS A 477 2.05 30.81 -3.03
C LYS A 477 1.82 30.19 -4.41
N SER A 478 1.40 28.93 -4.46
CA SER A 478 1.16 28.25 -5.75
C SER A 478 -0.18 28.66 -6.36
N ASN A 479 -0.18 29.09 -7.63
CA ASN A 479 -1.41 29.45 -8.36
C ASN A 479 -2.15 28.25 -8.97
N LYS A 480 -1.57 27.05 -8.91
CA LYS A 480 -2.20 25.83 -9.40
C LYS A 480 -3.37 25.39 -8.53
N ILE A 481 -4.16 24.47 -9.07
CA ILE A 481 -5.25 23.82 -8.34
C ILE A 481 -4.85 23.30 -6.96
N LEU A 482 -3.72 22.58 -6.82
CA LEU A 482 -3.28 22.07 -5.51
C LEU A 482 -3.06 23.18 -4.47
N GLY A 483 -2.52 24.33 -4.88
CA GLY A 483 -2.37 25.49 -3.99
C GLY A 483 -3.72 26.12 -3.64
N ARG A 484 -4.63 26.24 -4.62
CA ARG A 484 -5.99 26.75 -4.41
C ARG A 484 -6.77 25.87 -3.43
N LEU A 485 -6.74 24.55 -3.64
CA LEU A 485 -7.39 23.55 -2.80
C LEU A 485 -6.86 23.59 -1.36
N TYR A 486 -5.53 23.63 -1.19
CA TYR A 486 -4.89 23.71 0.13
C TYR A 486 -5.33 24.96 0.91
N ARG A 487 -5.26 26.14 0.27
CA ARG A 487 -5.63 27.39 0.94
C ARG A 487 -7.10 27.44 1.30
N GLN A 488 -7.99 26.93 0.45
CA GLN A 488 -9.42 26.85 0.78
C GLN A 488 -9.68 26.10 2.09
N ILE A 489 -9.02 24.95 2.30
CA ILE A 489 -9.17 24.18 3.54
C ILE A 489 -8.47 24.88 4.71
N LYS A 490 -7.28 25.46 4.48
CA LYS A 490 -6.54 26.19 5.50
C LYS A 490 -7.33 27.39 6.02
N ASP A 491 -7.89 28.19 5.12
CA ASP A 491 -8.71 29.36 5.45
C ASP A 491 -9.94 28.92 6.27
N ALA A 492 -10.62 27.86 5.85
CA ALA A 492 -11.76 27.29 6.60
C ALA A 492 -11.36 26.75 7.99
N TYR A 493 -10.18 26.13 8.11
CA TYR A 493 -9.68 25.62 9.39
C TYR A 493 -9.30 26.75 10.35
N ASP A 494 -8.60 27.77 9.85
CA ASP A 494 -8.21 28.95 10.62
C ASP A 494 -9.44 29.73 11.11
N GLU A 495 -10.47 29.88 10.26
CA GLU A 495 -11.77 30.45 10.64
C GLU A 495 -12.45 29.65 11.78
N ASN A 496 -12.46 28.32 11.69
CA ASN A 496 -13.05 27.46 12.73
C ASN A 496 -12.25 27.48 14.05
N ILE A 497 -10.93 27.65 14.02
CA ILE A 497 -10.13 27.82 15.24
C ILE A 497 -10.50 29.13 15.96
N SER A 498 -10.74 30.21 15.22
CA SER A 498 -11.21 31.46 15.82
C SER A 498 -12.58 31.34 16.49
N VAL A 499 -13.46 30.45 16.02
CA VAL A 499 -14.80 30.21 16.59
C VAL A 499 -14.79 29.17 17.72
N SER A 500 -13.86 28.21 17.69
CA SER A 500 -13.74 27.11 18.67
C SER A 500 -12.93 27.45 19.92
N SER A 501 -12.61 28.74 20.13
CA SER A 501 -12.19 29.22 21.44
C SER A 501 -13.34 29.07 22.43
N GLU A 502 -13.34 27.92 23.11
CA GLU A 502 -14.21 27.52 24.23
C GLU A 502 -15.68 27.28 23.85
N ILE A 503 -16.00 26.10 23.29
CA ILE A 503 -17.29 25.48 23.61
C ILE A 503 -17.21 25.13 25.10
N ASP A 504 -17.73 26.02 25.94
CA ASP A 504 -17.88 25.82 27.38
C ASP A 504 -18.99 24.78 27.59
N ILE A 505 -18.69 23.51 27.29
CA ILE A 505 -19.64 22.40 27.49
C ILE A 505 -19.76 22.22 29.00
N ASN A 506 -20.85 22.74 29.55
CA ASN A 506 -21.20 22.51 30.95
C ASN A 506 -21.44 21.00 31.12
N PRO A 507 -20.71 20.30 32.00
CA PRO A 507 -20.81 18.83 32.10
C PRO A 507 -22.19 18.33 32.55
N VAL A 508 -23.05 19.23 33.01
CA VAL A 508 -24.45 18.97 33.34
C VAL A 508 -25.30 18.72 32.08
N ASP A 509 -24.88 19.23 30.91
CA ASP A 509 -25.60 19.11 29.64
C ASP A 509 -25.21 17.86 28.84
N ILE A 510 -24.33 17.00 29.39
CA ILE A 510 -23.97 15.71 28.80
C ILE A 510 -24.93 14.65 29.32
N HIS A 511 -25.97 14.36 28.55
CA HIS A 511 -26.87 13.25 28.84
C HIS A 511 -26.19 11.91 28.50
N CYS A 512 -26.38 10.91 29.37
CA CYS A 512 -26.00 9.54 29.05
C CYS A 512 -26.88 9.05 27.90
N ASP A 513 -26.26 8.47 26.88
CA ASP A 513 -26.99 7.86 25.77
C ASP A 513 -27.71 6.60 26.30
N THR A 514 -29.03 6.69 26.42
CA THR A 514 -29.86 5.60 26.93
C THR A 514 -29.85 4.38 26.01
N ASP A 515 -29.51 4.54 24.74
CA ASP A 515 -29.39 3.41 23.80
C ASP A 515 -28.14 2.56 24.07
N LEU A 516 -27.17 3.11 24.81
CA LEU A 516 -25.98 2.37 25.29
C LEU A 516 -26.20 1.71 26.66
N GLU A 517 -27.36 1.91 27.30
CA GLU A 517 -27.69 1.24 28.55
C GLU A 517 -28.02 -0.22 28.31
N VAL A 518 -27.15 -1.11 28.78
CA VAL A 518 -27.41 -2.55 28.78
C VAL A 518 -28.32 -2.88 29.96
N PRO A 519 -29.46 -3.58 29.76
CA PRO A 519 -30.30 -4.05 30.86
C PRO A 519 -29.48 -4.84 31.89
N GLU A 520 -29.77 -4.67 33.17
CA GLU A 520 -29.03 -5.31 34.30
C GLU A 520 -27.58 -4.80 34.52
N SER A 521 -27.09 -3.83 33.74
CA SER A 521 -25.75 -3.22 33.94
C SER A 521 -25.56 -2.59 35.32
N VAL A 522 -26.66 -2.18 35.97
CA VAL A 522 -26.67 -1.61 37.32
C VAL A 522 -26.02 -2.56 38.33
N ASP A 523 -26.24 -3.88 38.18
CA ASP A 523 -25.71 -4.90 39.09
C ASP A 523 -24.18 -5.01 39.04
N PHE A 524 -23.58 -4.63 37.91
CA PHE A 524 -22.13 -4.64 37.70
C PHE A 524 -21.44 -3.30 38.03
N THR A 525 -22.21 -2.25 38.35
CA THR A 525 -21.67 -0.89 38.50
C THR A 525 -20.71 -0.79 39.68
N ALA A 526 -20.99 -1.50 40.78
CA ALA A 526 -20.13 -1.54 41.96
C ALA A 526 -18.79 -2.21 41.66
N ASP A 527 -18.83 -3.36 41.00
CA ASP A 527 -17.62 -4.12 40.62
C ASP A 527 -16.79 -3.36 39.58
N ALA A 528 -17.43 -2.74 38.58
CA ALA A 528 -16.75 -1.91 37.59
C ALA A 528 -16.03 -0.73 38.24
N ARG A 529 -16.65 -0.05 39.23
CA ARG A 529 -15.99 1.02 40.00
C ARG A 529 -14.79 0.50 40.77
N ASN A 530 -14.90 -0.66 41.41
CA ASN A 530 -13.78 -1.27 42.15
C ASN A 530 -12.61 -1.63 41.21
N GLN A 531 -12.90 -2.23 40.05
CA GLN A 531 -11.89 -2.56 39.04
C GLN A 531 -11.22 -1.30 38.48
N LYS A 532 -12.00 -0.25 38.19
CA LYS A 532 -11.44 1.04 37.74
C LYS A 532 -10.52 1.65 38.79
N CYS A 533 -10.94 1.69 40.06
CA CYS A 533 -10.09 2.20 41.16
C CYS A 533 -8.78 1.39 41.29
N SER A 534 -8.84 0.06 41.15
CA SER A 534 -7.66 -0.80 41.15
C SER A 534 -6.73 -0.49 39.97
N TYR A 535 -7.29 -0.38 38.76
CA TYR A 535 -6.56 -0.01 37.56
C TYR A 535 -5.89 1.36 37.70
N ASP A 536 -6.62 2.38 38.15
CA ASP A 536 -6.10 3.74 38.36
C ASP A 536 -4.97 3.73 39.40
N GLY A 537 -5.11 2.94 40.47
CA GLY A 537 -4.06 2.73 41.47
C GLY A 537 -2.79 2.12 40.87
N GLN A 538 -2.92 1.04 40.09
CA GLN A 538 -1.80 0.37 39.42
C GLN A 538 -1.13 1.29 38.38
N LEU A 539 -1.92 2.00 37.59
CA LEU A 539 -1.43 2.94 36.59
C LEU A 539 -0.67 4.09 37.25
N ASN A 540 -1.21 4.70 38.31
CA ASN A 540 -0.51 5.75 39.05
C ASN A 540 0.77 5.22 39.71
N GLY A 541 0.78 3.99 40.20
CA GLY A 541 1.97 3.32 40.73
C GLY A 541 3.06 3.15 39.67
N LEU A 542 2.69 2.64 38.49
CA LEU A 542 3.59 2.53 37.33
C LEU A 542 4.13 3.88 36.88
N LEU A 543 3.26 4.90 36.75
CA LEU A 543 3.67 6.25 36.37
C LEU A 543 4.66 6.86 37.37
N GLY A 544 4.44 6.63 38.67
CA GLY A 544 5.37 7.03 39.73
C GLY A 544 6.71 6.29 39.64
N GLN A 545 6.69 4.98 39.37
CA GLN A 545 7.90 4.17 39.25
C GLN A 545 8.81 4.61 38.09
N TYR A 546 8.22 5.09 37.00
CA TYR A 546 8.95 5.55 35.81
C TYR A 546 9.15 7.08 35.74
N ASN A 547 8.83 7.83 36.81
CA ASN A 547 8.93 9.30 36.86
C ASN A 547 8.23 10.02 35.69
N VAL A 548 7.14 9.44 35.18
CA VAL A 548 6.41 10.02 34.06
C VAL A 548 5.50 11.12 34.60
N ASN A 549 5.88 12.37 34.40
CA ASN A 549 5.07 13.52 34.78
C ASN A 549 3.78 13.55 33.93
N ARG A 550 2.62 13.79 34.57
CA ARG A 550 1.26 13.89 33.96
C ARG A 550 1.16 14.73 32.68
N LYS A 551 2.15 15.57 32.36
CA LYS A 551 2.17 16.40 31.14
C LYS A 551 2.48 15.60 29.86
N GLU A 552 3.20 14.48 29.95
CA GLU A 552 3.59 13.69 28.77
C GLU A 552 2.46 12.80 28.23
N PHE A 553 1.42 12.55 29.02
CA PHE A 553 0.25 11.74 28.63
C PHE A 553 -0.91 12.53 27.99
N ARG A 554 -0.76 13.86 27.78
CA ARG A 554 -1.84 14.70 27.21
C ARG A 554 -2.31 14.32 25.80
N HIS A 555 -1.58 13.46 25.09
CA HIS A 555 -1.95 13.05 23.72
C HIS A 555 -2.86 11.82 23.63
N ILE A 556 -3.14 11.11 24.74
CA ILE A 556 -3.98 9.90 24.72
C ILE A 556 -5.37 10.12 25.36
N TRP A 557 -5.58 11.24 26.07
CA TRP A 557 -6.83 11.56 26.76
C TRP A 557 -7.35 12.95 26.37
N SER A 558 -8.01 13.06 25.22
CA SER A 558 -8.90 14.18 24.93
C SER A 558 -10.32 13.86 25.40
N MET A 559 -10.61 14.09 26.69
CA MET A 559 -11.95 14.38 27.24
C MET A 559 -11.79 15.11 28.59
N PRO A 560 -12.74 15.98 28.98
CA PRO A 560 -12.46 17.27 29.62
C PRO A 560 -12.02 17.19 31.09
N LYS A 561 -11.22 18.19 31.47
CA LYS A 561 -10.73 18.42 32.82
C LYS A 561 -11.90 18.60 33.80
N TYR A 562 -11.98 17.76 34.82
CA TYR A 562 -12.63 18.14 36.07
C TYR A 562 -11.59 18.52 37.12
N ASN A 563 -11.60 19.80 37.46
CA ASN A 563 -11.07 20.31 38.72
C ASN A 563 -12.08 19.94 39.83
N SER A 564 -11.63 19.27 40.89
CA SER A 564 -12.18 19.52 42.21
C SER A 564 -11.07 20.06 43.10
N ARG A 565 -11.23 21.33 43.49
CA ARG A 565 -10.54 21.91 44.64
C ARG A 565 -11.32 21.49 45.88
N LYS A 566 -10.60 20.87 46.83
CA LYS A 566 -10.95 20.55 48.23
C LYS A 566 -12.03 19.50 48.46
#